data_AF-A0A815SUT3-F1
#
_entry.id   AF-A0A815SUT3-F1
#
_cell.length_a   1.000
_cell.length_b   1.000
_cell.length_c   1.000
_cell.angle_alpha   90.00
_cell.angle_beta   90.00
_cell.angle_gamma   90.00
#
_symmetry.space_group_name_H-M   'P 1'
#
loop_
_entity.id
_entity.type
_entity.pdbx_description
1 polymer ?
#
loop_
_entity_poly.entity_id
_entity_poly.type
_entity_poly.pdbx_seq_one_letter_code
_entity_poly.pdbx_strand_id
1 'polypeptide(L)'
;MQLPLPLSIKGMTELDRDQFTQIIDVPYVNIPGECIHSSKWKDILLILHALKNVRELDGKLKQVLFDPDIIKTKEDITKHIPSIREYVEQSFDFIQITITYANYTIEQVIKAIIPDDLITDKRVNTGSGYSIIGHIAHF
;
A
#
# COMPACT_ATOMS: atom_id res chain seq x y z
N MET A 1 0.60 3.14 -5.05
CA MET A 1 0.21 4.14 -4.04
C MET A 1 1.37 4.62 -3.17
N GLN A 2 1.35 5.91 -2.81
CA GLN A 2 2.05 6.44 -1.63
C GLN A 2 1.12 6.28 -0.43
N LEU A 3 1.52 5.52 0.59
CA LEU A 3 0.68 5.34 1.78
C LEU A 3 0.43 6.71 2.44
N PRO A 4 -0.81 7.05 2.78
CA PRO A 4 -1.08 8.29 3.51
C PRO A 4 -0.34 8.23 4.84
N LEU A 5 0.46 9.25 5.14
CA LEU A 5 1.22 9.31 6.39
C LEU A 5 0.35 9.99 7.45
N PRO A 6 0.10 9.36 8.62
CA PRO A 6 -0.62 10.03 9.69
C PRO A 6 0.14 11.29 10.12
N LEU A 7 -0.53 12.45 10.12
CA LEU A 7 0.09 13.76 10.40
C LEU A 7 0.79 13.83 11.78
N SER A 8 0.41 12.97 12.72
CA SER A 8 0.95 12.88 14.07
C SER A 8 2.41 12.41 14.16
N ILE A 9 3.00 11.89 13.07
CA ILE A 9 4.36 11.32 13.07
C ILE A 9 5.46 12.31 12.66
N LYS A 10 5.12 13.55 12.26
CA LYS A 10 6.10 14.56 11.87
C LYS A 10 6.90 15.05 13.09
N GLY A 11 8.23 15.00 13.00
CA GLY A 11 9.13 15.49 14.06
C GLY A 11 9.31 14.54 15.24
N MET A 12 8.99 13.25 15.07
CA MET A 12 9.25 12.22 16.09
C MET A 12 10.74 12.15 16.45
N THR A 13 11.04 12.42 17.73
CA THR A 13 12.36 12.20 18.33
C THR A 13 12.56 10.73 18.75
N GLU A 14 11.46 10.03 19.04
CA GLU A 14 11.43 8.61 19.38
C GLU A 14 10.48 7.88 18.43
N LEU A 15 10.94 6.78 17.83
CA LEU A 15 10.18 6.03 16.83
C LEU A 15 9.05 5.23 17.50
N ASP A 16 7.87 5.82 17.57
CA ASP A 16 6.66 5.12 17.98
C ASP A 16 6.02 4.42 16.77
N ARG A 17 6.08 3.09 16.76
CA ARG A 17 5.56 2.26 15.65
C ARG A 17 4.03 2.21 15.61
N ASP A 18 3.37 2.48 16.73
CA ASP A 18 1.91 2.41 16.84
C ASP A 18 1.25 3.58 16.09
N GLN A 19 1.88 4.76 16.10
CA GLN A 19 1.40 5.91 15.35
C GLN A 19 1.43 5.73 13.81
N PHE A 20 2.11 4.71 13.29
CA PHE A 20 2.06 4.36 11.87
C PHE A 20 0.84 3.49 11.51
N THR A 21 0.11 3.02 12.51
CA THR A 21 -1.10 2.21 12.33
C THR A 21 -2.23 3.08 11.82
N GLN A 22 -2.75 2.73 10.65
CA GLN A 22 -3.92 3.39 10.08
C GLN A 22 -4.85 2.37 9.45
N ILE A 23 -6.12 2.74 9.35
CA ILE A 23 -7.14 1.94 8.68
C ILE A 23 -7.48 2.68 7.39
N ILE A 24 -7.33 1.99 6.26
CA ILE A 24 -7.71 2.54 4.95
C ILE A 24 -8.81 1.67 4.33
N ASP A 25 -9.75 2.33 3.67
CA ASP A 25 -10.78 1.69 2.86
C ASP A 25 -10.23 1.37 1.48
N VAL A 26 -10.30 0.09 1.11
CA VAL A 26 -9.70 -0.43 -0.11
C VAL A 26 -10.76 -1.14 -0.94
N PRO A 27 -10.93 -0.76 -2.22
CA PRO A 27 -11.86 -1.44 -3.10
C PRO A 27 -11.38 -2.87 -3.33
N TYR A 28 -12.31 -3.81 -3.28
CA TYR A 28 -12.04 -5.20 -3.59
C TYR A 28 -13.11 -5.79 -4.51
N VAL A 29 -12.73 -6.86 -5.22
CA VAL A 29 -13.64 -7.67 -6.02
C VAL A 29 -13.29 -9.13 -5.84
N ASN A 30 -14.31 -9.98 -5.73
CA ASN A 30 -14.16 -11.42 -5.69
C ASN A 30 -14.27 -11.97 -7.11
N ILE A 31 -13.19 -12.57 -7.62
CA ILE A 31 -13.17 -13.17 -8.95
C ILE A 31 -12.56 -14.57 -8.91
N PRO A 32 -12.89 -15.46 -9.85
CA PRO A 32 -12.20 -16.73 -9.97
C PRO A 32 -10.74 -16.51 -10.36
N GLY A 33 -9.85 -17.34 -9.79
CA GLY A 33 -8.41 -17.18 -9.99
C GLY A 33 -7.94 -17.29 -11.44
N GLU A 34 -8.74 -17.89 -12.32
CA GLU A 34 -8.51 -17.97 -13.77
C GLU A 34 -8.57 -16.61 -14.48
N CYS A 35 -9.34 -15.65 -13.95
CA CYS A 35 -9.48 -14.31 -14.54
C CYS A 35 -8.34 -13.35 -14.12
N ILE A 36 -7.48 -13.75 -13.18
CA ILE A 36 -6.34 -12.94 -12.73
C ILE A 36 -5.21 -13.08 -13.74
N HIS A 37 -5.04 -12.08 -14.59
CA HIS A 37 -3.93 -11.98 -15.53
C HIS A 37 -2.86 -11.03 -15.00
N SER A 38 -1.71 -11.55 -14.60
CA SER A 38 -0.63 -10.77 -13.95
C SER A 38 -0.22 -9.47 -14.67
N SER A 39 -0.37 -9.40 -16.01
CA SER A 39 0.04 -8.23 -16.80
C SER A 39 -0.95 -7.07 -16.76
N LYS A 40 -2.27 -7.32 -16.72
CA LYS A 40 -3.29 -6.24 -16.76
C LYS A 40 -3.60 -5.66 -15.38
N TRP A 41 -3.33 -6.44 -14.33
CA TRP A 41 -3.72 -6.11 -12.98
C TRP A 41 -2.63 -5.36 -12.21
N LYS A 42 -1.36 -5.54 -12.57
CA LYS A 42 -0.21 -4.99 -11.83
C LYS A 42 -0.29 -3.48 -11.55
N ASP A 43 -0.85 -2.72 -12.48
CA ASP A 43 -0.92 -1.26 -12.37
C ASP A 43 -2.04 -0.76 -11.45
N ILE A 44 -3.12 -1.55 -11.29
CA ILE A 44 -4.32 -1.17 -10.53
C ILE A 44 -4.43 -1.89 -9.18
N LEU A 45 -3.55 -2.85 -8.90
CA LEU A 45 -3.54 -3.64 -7.66
C LEU A 45 -2.94 -2.83 -6.51
N LEU A 46 -3.46 -3.08 -5.30
CA LEU A 46 -2.87 -2.52 -4.10
C LEU A 46 -1.51 -3.17 -3.81
N ILE A 47 -0.42 -2.52 -4.20
CA ILE A 47 0.93 -3.00 -3.91
C ILE A 47 1.42 -2.31 -2.63
N LEU A 48 1.40 -3.04 -1.52
CA LEU A 48 1.98 -2.60 -0.25
C LEU A 48 3.03 -3.60 0.23
N HIS A 49 4.04 -3.10 0.95
CA HIS A 49 5.08 -3.94 1.52
C HIS A 49 4.44 -4.94 2.49
N ALA A 50 4.80 -6.22 2.38
CA ALA A 50 4.27 -7.32 3.20
C ALA A 50 2.72 -7.51 3.17
N LEU A 51 1.98 -6.87 2.25
CA LEU A 51 0.54 -7.10 2.08
C LEU A 51 0.28 -8.00 0.87
N LYS A 52 -0.58 -9.00 1.05
CA LYS A 52 -1.14 -9.77 -0.07
C LYS A 52 -2.27 -8.98 -0.73
N ASN A 53 -2.07 -8.61 -1.99
CA ASN A 53 -3.06 -7.97 -2.85
C ASN A 53 -4.15 -8.92 -3.36
N VAL A 54 -3.88 -10.24 -3.33
CA VAL A 54 -4.83 -11.28 -3.67
C VAL A 54 -4.94 -12.24 -2.50
N ARG A 55 -6.16 -12.41 -1.97
CA ARG A 55 -6.50 -13.30 -0.85
C ARG A 55 -7.39 -14.43 -1.35
N GLU A 56 -7.21 -15.63 -0.83
CA GLU A 56 -8.04 -16.78 -1.18
C GLU A 56 -9.29 -16.76 -0.30
N LEU A 57 -10.48 -16.78 -0.91
CA LEU A 57 -11.76 -16.69 -0.18
C LEU A 57 -12.43 -18.07 -0.05
N ASP A 58 -12.40 -18.90 -1.10
CA ASP A 58 -13.13 -20.19 -1.11
C ASP A 58 -12.53 -21.23 -2.08
N GLY A 59 -11.20 -21.28 -2.20
CA GLY A 59 -10.46 -22.21 -3.07
C GLY A 59 -10.61 -22.00 -4.59
N LYS A 60 -11.74 -21.46 -5.05
CA LYS A 60 -11.99 -21.05 -6.45
C LYS A 60 -11.99 -19.54 -6.62
N LEU A 61 -12.56 -18.82 -5.66
CA LEU A 61 -12.63 -17.37 -5.65
C LEU A 61 -11.45 -16.76 -4.90
N LYS A 62 -10.94 -15.67 -5.47
CA LYS A 62 -9.89 -14.85 -4.93
C LYS A 62 -10.42 -13.44 -4.76
N GLN A 63 -10.26 -12.90 -3.56
CA GLN A 63 -10.49 -11.50 -3.25
C GLN A 63 -9.28 -10.71 -3.73
N VAL A 64 -9.51 -9.78 -4.65
CA VAL A 64 -8.46 -8.93 -5.19
C VAL A 64 -8.63 -7.52 -4.65
N LEU A 65 -7.56 -6.97 -4.07
CA LEU A 65 -7.48 -5.63 -3.51
C LEU A 65 -6.89 -4.67 -4.55
N PHE A 66 -7.62 -3.59 -4.82
CA PHE A 66 -7.24 -2.56 -5.77
C PHE A 66 -6.69 -1.34 -5.06
N ASP A 67 -5.86 -0.57 -5.77
CA ASP A 67 -5.31 0.67 -5.25
C ASP A 67 -6.41 1.76 -5.20
N PRO A 68 -6.88 2.23 -4.01
CA PRO A 68 -7.91 3.26 -3.89
C PRO A 68 -7.54 4.61 -4.52
N ASP A 69 -6.27 4.87 -4.81
CA ASP A 69 -5.86 6.11 -5.50
C ASP A 69 -6.20 6.03 -7.01
N ILE A 70 -6.10 4.83 -7.57
CA ILE A 70 -6.31 4.52 -8.99
C ILE A 70 -7.77 4.10 -9.26
N ILE A 71 -8.30 3.23 -8.41
CA ILE A 71 -9.63 2.66 -8.53
C ILE A 71 -10.51 3.26 -7.44
N LYS A 72 -11.45 4.13 -7.82
CA LYS A 72 -12.41 4.74 -6.89
C LYS A 72 -13.81 4.19 -7.07
N THR A 73 -14.11 3.73 -8.28
CA THR A 73 -15.41 3.20 -8.65
C THR A 73 -15.29 1.88 -9.38
N LYS A 74 -16.39 1.12 -9.39
CA LYS A 74 -16.52 -0.08 -10.24
C LYS A 74 -16.28 0.19 -11.73
N GLU A 75 -16.59 1.40 -12.19
CA GLU A 75 -16.40 1.80 -13.59
C GLU A 75 -14.92 1.88 -13.95
N ASP A 76 -14.06 2.34 -13.02
CA ASP A 76 -12.60 2.33 -13.23
C ASP A 76 -12.11 0.89 -13.46
N ILE A 77 -12.55 -0.07 -12.65
CA ILE A 77 -12.15 -1.48 -12.82
C ILE A 77 -12.57 -2.01 -14.18
N THR A 78 -13.82 -1.79 -14.58
CA THR A 78 -14.36 -2.31 -15.85
C THR A 78 -13.73 -1.62 -17.07
N LYS A 79 -13.29 -0.36 -16.94
CA LYS A 79 -12.52 0.35 -17.96
C LYS A 79 -11.12 -0.26 -18.14
N HIS A 80 -10.46 -0.64 -17.05
CA HIS A 80 -9.15 -1.30 -17.11
C HIS A 80 -9.25 -2.78 -17.53
N ILE A 81 -10.27 -3.49 -17.02
CA ILE A 81 -10.45 -4.93 -17.18
C ILE A 81 -11.92 -5.23 -17.49
N PRO A 82 -12.36 -5.05 -18.75
CA PRO A 82 -13.75 -5.31 -19.13
C PRO A 82 -14.17 -6.77 -18.96
N SER A 83 -13.21 -7.69 -19.00
CA SER A 83 -13.43 -9.14 -18.88
C SER A 83 -14.01 -9.59 -17.54
N ILE A 84 -13.91 -8.78 -16.48
CA ILE A 84 -14.41 -9.13 -15.15
C ILE A 84 -15.66 -8.36 -14.76
N ARG A 85 -16.29 -7.63 -15.69
CA ARG A 85 -17.42 -6.75 -15.41
C ARG A 85 -18.53 -7.41 -14.61
N GLU A 86 -18.92 -8.63 -14.96
CA GLU A 86 -19.97 -9.36 -14.24
C GLU A 86 -19.60 -9.57 -12.76
N TYR A 87 -18.34 -9.85 -12.43
CA TYR A 87 -17.90 -10.04 -11.06
C TYR A 87 -17.80 -8.71 -10.30
N VAL A 88 -17.38 -7.65 -10.98
CA VAL A 88 -17.35 -6.30 -10.40
C VAL A 88 -18.77 -5.87 -10.03
N GLU A 89 -19.75 -6.08 -10.90
CA GLU A 89 -21.14 -5.71 -10.59
C GLU A 89 -21.76 -6.56 -9.47
N GLN A 90 -21.28 -7.78 -9.26
CA GLN A 90 -21.77 -8.70 -8.22
C GLN A 90 -21.06 -8.56 -6.87
N SER A 91 -19.80 -8.16 -6.84
CA SER A 91 -18.94 -8.31 -5.66
C SER A 91 -18.00 -7.14 -5.40
N PHE A 92 -18.11 -6.03 -6.15
CA PHE A 92 -17.37 -4.82 -5.83
C PHE A 92 -17.87 -4.21 -4.54
N ASP A 93 -16.95 -4.02 -3.60
CA ASP A 93 -17.22 -3.41 -2.31
C ASP A 93 -15.92 -2.86 -1.71
N PHE A 94 -15.96 -2.28 -0.51
CA PHE A 94 -14.79 -1.71 0.16
C PHE A 94 -14.50 -2.48 1.45
N ILE A 95 -13.22 -2.79 1.67
CA ILE A 95 -12.77 -3.45 2.89
C ILE A 95 -11.78 -2.56 3.62
N GLN A 96 -11.96 -2.45 4.92
CA GLN A 96 -11.01 -1.81 5.80
C GLN A 96 -9.80 -2.71 6.01
N ILE A 97 -8.62 -2.20 5.66
CA ILE A 97 -7.37 -2.88 5.94
C ILE A 97 -6.54 -2.05 6.92
N THR A 98 -6.00 -2.72 7.92
CA THR A 98 -5.06 -2.13 8.87
C THR A 98 -3.67 -2.15 8.24
N ILE A 99 -3.14 -0.96 7.97
CA ILE A 99 -1.76 -0.74 7.58
C ILE A 99 -0.98 -0.44 8.84
N THR A 100 0.15 -1.11 9.02
CA THR A 100 1.03 -0.97 10.18
C THR A 100 2.42 -0.51 9.73
N TYR A 101 3.31 -0.20 10.67
CA TYR A 101 4.71 0.11 10.40
C TYR A 101 5.38 -0.86 9.40
N ALA A 102 5.06 -2.17 9.46
CA ALA A 102 5.64 -3.18 8.57
C ALA A 102 5.28 -3.02 7.09
N ASN A 103 4.22 -2.26 6.79
CA ASN A 103 3.72 -2.01 5.44
C ASN A 103 4.37 -0.79 4.79
N TYR A 104 5.10 0.04 5.55
CA TYR A 104 5.87 1.15 5.01
C TYR A 104 7.29 0.72 4.66
N THR A 105 7.83 1.30 3.59
CA THR A 105 9.26 1.18 3.31
C THR A 105 10.05 2.11 4.23
N ILE A 106 11.32 1.78 4.46
CA ILE A 106 12.22 2.63 5.27
C ILE A 106 12.25 4.06 4.73
N GLU A 107 12.24 4.24 3.41
CA GLU A 107 12.19 5.57 2.77
C GLU A 107 10.93 6.36 3.16
N GLN A 108 9.77 5.71 3.23
CA GLN A 108 8.52 6.35 3.63
C GLN A 108 8.55 6.74 5.11
N VAL A 109 9.04 5.84 5.97
CA VAL A 109 9.21 6.11 7.41
C VAL A 109 10.15 7.28 7.64
N ILE A 110 11.31 7.30 6.97
CA ILE A 110 12.30 8.39 7.12
C ILE A 110 11.73 9.72 6.63
N LYS A 111 11.05 9.75 5.47
CA LYS A 111 10.36 10.96 5.00
C LYS A 111 9.26 11.44 5.95
N ALA A 112 8.63 10.52 6.66
CA ALA A 112 7.53 10.83 7.57
C ALA A 112 7.99 11.48 8.87
N ILE A 113 9.12 11.03 9.42
CA ILE A 113 9.66 11.53 10.69
C ILE A 113 10.44 12.83 10.53
N ILE A 114 11.04 13.08 9.36
CA ILE A 114 11.86 14.26 9.12
C ILE A 114 10.95 15.49 8.90
N PRO A 115 11.05 16.54 9.72
CA PRO A 115 10.28 17.77 9.53
C PRO A 115 10.67 18.48 8.23
N ASP A 116 9.69 19.10 7.57
CA ASP A 116 9.87 19.78 6.28
C ASP A 116 10.92 20.90 6.36
N ASP A 117 11.13 21.49 7.53
CA ASP A 117 12.12 22.54 7.78
C ASP A 117 13.56 22.08 7.45
N LEU A 118 13.90 20.82 7.79
CA LEU A 118 15.19 20.20 7.44
C LEU A 118 15.30 19.83 5.96
N ILE A 119 14.16 19.64 5.27
CA ILE A 119 14.10 19.34 3.83
C ILE A 119 14.31 20.62 3.01
N THR A 120 14.03 21.81 3.58
CA THR A 120 14.24 23.11 2.90
C THR A 120 15.68 23.62 2.95
N ASP A 121 16.50 23.16 3.91
CA ASP A 121 17.92 23.46 3.89
C ASP A 121 18.59 22.62 2.79
N LYS A 122 19.00 23.29 1.70
CA LYS A 122 19.71 22.75 0.52
C LYS A 122 20.95 21.87 0.81
N ARG A 123 21.25 21.56 2.07
CA ARG A 123 22.28 20.63 2.51
C ARG A 123 21.75 19.21 2.78
N VAL A 124 20.46 19.03 3.05
CA VAL A 124 19.87 17.68 3.14
C VAL A 124 19.37 17.29 1.75
N ASN A 125 20.34 17.02 0.88
CA ASN A 125 20.07 16.31 -0.34
C ASN A 125 19.46 14.96 0.08
N THR A 126 18.20 14.69 -0.29
CA THR A 126 17.49 13.43 0.00
C THR A 126 18.18 12.21 -0.66
N GLY A 127 19.32 12.43 -1.33
CA GLY A 127 20.30 11.43 -1.77
C GLY A 127 21.53 11.26 -0.86
N SER A 128 21.51 11.70 0.39
CA SER A 128 22.60 11.43 1.36
C SER A 128 22.30 10.13 2.08
N GLY A 129 22.90 9.06 1.57
CA GLY A 129 22.60 7.66 1.88
C GLY A 129 22.44 7.34 3.37
N TYR A 130 21.27 6.83 3.74
CA TYR A 130 21.17 5.97 4.91
C TYR A 130 21.78 4.61 4.53
N SER A 131 22.80 4.16 5.26
CA SER A 131 23.25 2.78 5.18
C SER A 131 22.45 1.96 6.19
N ILE A 132 21.69 0.98 5.71
CA ILE A 132 21.13 -0.06 6.58
C ILE A 132 22.32 -0.91 7.04
N ILE A 133 22.86 -0.62 8.23
CA ILE A 133 23.83 -1.51 8.86
C ILE A 133 23.05 -2.70 9.45
N GLY A 134 22.76 -3.67 8.59
CA GLY A 134 22.32 -5.00 8.98
C GLY A 134 23.53 -5.87 9.28
N HIS A 135 23.53 -6.48 10.46
CA HIS A 135 24.55 -7.36 11.06
C HIS A 135 25.69 -6.65 11.77
N ILE A 136 25.47 -6.27 13.04
CA ILE A 136 26.55 -6.35 14.02
C ILE A 136 26.46 -7.75 14.63
N ALA A 137 27.12 -8.73 14.02
CA ALA A 137 27.52 -9.92 14.75
C ALA A 137 28.69 -9.52 15.64
N HIS A 138 28.43 -9.42 16.94
CA HIS A 138 29.48 -9.39 17.95
C HIS A 138 29.91 -10.86 18.17
N PHE A 139 31.19 -11.16 17.90
CA PHE A 139 31.82 -12.43 18.28
C PHE A 139 32.62 -12.23 19.55
#